data_AF-A0AAV7DQW7-F1
#
_entry.id   AF-A0AAV7DQW7-F1
#
_cell.length_a   1.000
_cell.length_b   1.000
_cell.length_c   1.000
_cell.angle_alpha   90.00
_cell.angle_beta   90.00
_cell.angle_gamma   90.00
#
_symmetry.space_group_name_H-M   'P 1'
#
loop_
_entity.id
_entity.type
_entity.pdbx_description
1 polymer ?
#
loop_
_entity_poly.entity_id
_entity_poly.type
_entity_poly.pdbx_seq_one_letter_code
_entity_poly.pdbx_strand_id
1 'polypeptide(L)'
;MAGSHYKGLPSSQIWKESIKAFEIEPRQLDIIWGKDRRYWNINPNKREVELLQVCWLEVSKSIPFSAFKGKEGTYKVEFSVKMRPDAFGWNASPVYFMTKVGRAGGYRWFKCSLAGQSVDKEVVVPDNCVFEINRSQTSQEDVVIFGICNGSSFITYTFF
;
A
#
# COMPACT_ATOMS: atom_id res chain seq x y z
N MET A 1 5.57 24.37 -9.44
CA MET A 1 4.29 23.78 -8.98
C MET A 1 4.61 22.62 -8.05
N ALA A 2 4.28 22.71 -6.76
CA ALA A 2 4.47 21.59 -5.85
C ALA A 2 3.46 20.49 -6.22
N GLY A 3 3.92 19.29 -6.56
CA GLY A 3 3.03 18.18 -6.94
C GLY A 3 2.05 17.84 -5.82
N SER A 4 0.79 17.54 -6.17
CA SER A 4 -0.30 17.15 -5.27
C SER A 4 -0.06 15.81 -4.55
N HIS A 5 0.94 15.05 -4.99
CA HIS A 5 1.35 13.78 -4.42
C HIS A 5 2.05 13.97 -3.07
N TYR A 6 1.65 13.17 -2.09
CA TYR A 6 2.39 12.99 -0.85
C TYR A 6 3.51 11.97 -1.08
N LYS A 7 4.73 12.34 -0.72
CA LYS A 7 5.86 11.43 -0.72
C LYS A 7 6.06 10.93 0.69
N GLY A 8 6.07 9.60 0.84
CA GLY A 8 6.18 8.95 2.12
C GLY A 8 7.47 9.35 2.84
N LEU A 9 7.41 9.46 4.16
CA LEU A 9 8.57 9.81 4.96
C LEU A 9 9.71 8.80 4.73
N PRO A 10 10.96 9.26 4.67
CA PRO A 10 12.11 8.36 4.66
C PRO A 10 12.13 7.59 5.98
N SER A 11 12.52 6.31 5.91
CA SER A 11 12.67 5.48 7.09
C SER A 11 13.99 4.76 7.01
N SER A 12 14.81 4.93 8.05
CA SER A 12 16.09 4.25 8.20
C SER A 12 15.93 2.77 8.53
N GLN A 13 14.75 2.33 9.02
CA GLN A 13 14.55 0.97 9.49
C GLN A 13 13.11 0.48 9.26
N ILE A 14 12.87 -0.05 8.07
CA ILE A 14 11.61 -0.75 7.72
C ILE A 14 11.72 -2.26 7.96
N TRP A 15 12.92 -2.84 7.92
CA TRP A 15 13.12 -4.27 8.19
C TRP A 15 13.22 -4.56 9.69
N LYS A 16 12.34 -5.41 10.22
CA LYS A 16 12.34 -5.90 11.59
C LYS A 16 12.80 -7.35 11.65
N GLU A 17 13.99 -7.59 12.21
CA GLU A 17 14.59 -8.93 12.29
C GLU A 17 13.79 -9.87 13.19
N SER A 18 13.16 -9.36 14.26
CA SER A 18 12.36 -10.15 15.21
C SER A 18 11.19 -10.88 14.56
N ILE A 19 10.56 -10.25 13.57
CA ILE A 19 9.42 -10.80 12.82
C ILE A 19 9.78 -11.17 11.38
N LYS A 20 11.06 -10.98 10.99
CA LYS A 20 11.58 -11.19 9.63
C LYS A 20 10.69 -10.56 8.54
N ALA A 21 10.21 -9.35 8.78
CA ALA A 21 9.30 -8.66 7.89
C ALA A 21 9.64 -7.18 7.75
N PHE A 22 9.10 -6.56 6.70
CA PHE A 22 9.04 -5.12 6.58
C PHE A 22 7.81 -4.61 7.30
N GLU A 23 7.97 -3.71 8.27
CA GLU A 23 6.86 -2.99 8.88
C GLU A 23 6.93 -1.54 8.42
N ILE A 24 5.88 -1.13 7.72
CA ILE A 24 5.84 0.14 6.99
C ILE A 24 4.66 0.92 7.54
N GLU A 25 4.96 2.05 8.17
CA GLU A 25 3.90 2.90 8.68
C GLU A 25 3.14 3.54 7.51
N PRO A 26 1.82 3.80 7.63
CA PRO A 26 1.06 4.41 6.55
C PRO A 26 1.63 5.73 6.02
N ARG A 27 2.30 6.51 6.87
CA ARG A 27 2.98 7.78 6.52
C ARG A 27 4.26 7.60 5.70
N GLN A 28 4.77 6.38 5.61
CA GLN A 28 5.91 6.05 4.77
C GLN A 28 5.47 5.69 3.36
N LEU A 29 4.17 5.57 3.09
CA LEU A 29 3.63 5.28 1.77
C LEU A 29 3.58 6.56 0.91
N ASP A 30 3.80 6.40 -0.38
CA ASP A 30 3.51 7.41 -1.40
C ASP A 30 2.01 7.39 -1.70
N ILE A 31 1.37 8.56 -1.63
CA ILE A 31 -0.08 8.69 -1.76
C ILE A 31 -0.39 9.69 -2.87
N ILE A 32 -1.12 9.24 -3.88
CA ILE A 32 -1.59 10.11 -4.96
C ILE A 32 -2.62 11.09 -4.38
N TRP A 33 -2.43 12.37 -4.70
CA TRP A 33 -3.20 13.49 -4.13
C TRP A 33 -3.12 13.58 -2.60
N GLY A 34 -2.17 12.90 -1.94
CA GLY A 34 -2.08 12.88 -0.48
C GLY A 34 -1.82 14.23 0.19
N LYS A 35 -1.39 15.26 -0.56
CA LYS A 35 -1.29 16.63 -0.04
C LYS A 35 -2.61 17.41 -0.10
N ASP A 36 -3.59 16.91 -0.84
CA ASP A 36 -4.91 17.51 -0.94
C ASP A 36 -5.76 17.09 0.26
N ARG A 37 -5.94 18.01 1.20
CA ARG A 37 -6.70 17.77 2.44
C ARG A 37 -8.20 17.58 2.23
N ARG A 38 -8.70 17.81 1.02
CA ARG A 38 -10.07 17.43 0.66
C ARG A 38 -10.21 15.92 0.52
N TYR A 39 -9.09 15.24 0.23
CA TYR A 39 -9.07 13.84 -0.17
C TYR A 39 -8.33 12.95 0.81
N TRP A 40 -7.31 13.48 1.48
CA TRP A 40 -6.51 12.72 2.44
C TRP A 40 -6.29 13.52 3.71
N ASN A 41 -6.46 12.85 4.84
CA ASN A 41 -6.08 13.35 6.15
C ASN A 41 -4.86 12.56 6.65
N ILE A 42 -3.68 13.15 6.45
CA ILE A 42 -2.40 12.59 6.91
C ILE A 42 -1.99 13.33 8.18
N ASN A 43 -2.19 12.69 9.34
CA ASN A 43 -1.83 13.29 10.63
C ASN A 43 -0.42 12.86 11.07
N PRO A 44 0.53 13.81 11.23
CA PRO A 44 1.91 13.50 11.62
C PRO A 44 2.04 12.95 13.05
N ASN A 45 0.98 12.97 13.85
CA ASN A 45 0.95 12.45 15.21
C ASN A 45 0.26 11.08 15.31
N LYS A 46 -0.35 10.58 14.23
CA LYS A 46 -1.05 9.29 14.20
C LYS A 46 -0.34 8.29 13.27
N ARG A 47 -0.45 7.00 13.59
CA ARG A 47 0.07 5.90 12.74
C ARG A 47 -0.94 5.45 11.68
N GLU A 48 -1.72 6.39 11.17
CA GLU A 48 -2.90 6.12 10.34
C GLU A 48 -2.98 7.22 9.27
N VAL A 49 -3.44 6.89 8.06
CA VAL A 49 -3.68 7.85 6.97
C VAL A 49 -5.08 7.64 6.44
N GLU A 50 -5.86 8.71 6.46
CA GLU A 50 -7.28 8.60 6.23
C GLU A 50 -7.62 9.08 4.82
N LEU A 51 -8.19 8.16 4.04
CA LEU A 51 -8.85 8.49 2.77
C LEU A 51 -10.18 9.16 3.08
N LEU A 52 -10.40 10.39 2.65
CA LEU A 52 -11.69 11.06 2.81
C LEU A 52 -12.61 10.69 1.66
N GLN A 53 -13.82 11.24 1.67
CA GLN A 53 -14.85 10.91 0.68
C GLN A 53 -14.44 11.22 -0.78
N VAL A 54 -13.79 10.28 -1.47
CA VAL A 54 -13.25 10.46 -2.83
C VAL A 54 -13.23 9.21 -3.68
N CYS A 55 -13.22 9.43 -5.00
CA CYS A 55 -13.18 8.41 -6.05
C CYS A 55 -11.83 7.74 -6.36
N TRP A 56 -10.72 8.16 -5.73
CA TRP A 56 -9.38 7.71 -6.13
C TRP A 56 -8.57 7.24 -4.91
N LEU A 57 -8.32 5.93 -4.87
CA LEU A 57 -7.40 5.28 -3.97
C LEU A 57 -6.18 4.88 -4.80
N GLU A 58 -5.01 5.42 -4.47
CA GLU A 58 -3.75 4.93 -4.99
C GLU A 58 -2.64 5.25 -3.99
N VAL A 59 -2.15 4.19 -3.35
CA VAL A 59 -1.11 4.22 -2.33
C VAL A 59 -0.06 3.19 -2.70
N SER A 60 1.22 3.55 -2.61
CA SER A 60 2.31 2.66 -2.99
C SER A 60 3.57 2.88 -2.16
N LYS A 61 4.50 1.95 -2.26
CA LYS A 61 5.86 2.12 -1.74
C LYS A 61 6.83 1.36 -2.62
N SER A 62 8.03 1.91 -2.73
CA SER A 62 9.17 1.29 -3.37
C SER A 62 10.22 0.97 -2.31
N ILE A 63 10.74 -0.26 -2.33
CA ILE A 63 11.80 -0.74 -1.44
C ILE A 63 12.98 -1.20 -2.29
N PRO A 64 14.20 -0.68 -2.07
CA PRO A 64 15.37 -1.14 -2.80
C PRO A 64 15.73 -2.57 -2.39
N PHE A 65 16.25 -3.36 -3.34
CA PHE A 65 16.65 -4.75 -3.12
C PHE A 65 17.70 -4.90 -2.02
N SER A 66 18.56 -3.90 -1.85
CA SER A 66 19.53 -3.84 -0.75
C SER A 66 18.88 -3.92 0.64
N ALA A 67 17.65 -3.43 0.80
CA ALA A 67 16.92 -3.49 2.07
C ALA A 67 16.48 -4.91 2.46
N PHE A 68 16.45 -5.85 1.51
CA PHE A 68 16.17 -7.27 1.77
C PHE A 68 17.40 -8.03 2.30
N LYS A 69 18.57 -7.37 2.47
CA LYS A 69 19.74 -7.86 3.20
C LYS A 69 20.22 -9.28 2.83
N GLY A 70 20.20 -9.67 1.57
CA GLY A 70 20.59 -11.03 1.22
C GLY A 70 19.44 -11.98 0.92
N LYS A 71 18.26 -11.68 1.46
CA LYS A 71 17.19 -12.66 1.62
C LYS A 71 16.39 -12.85 0.33
N GLU A 72 16.48 -14.05 -0.21
CA GLU A 72 15.66 -14.54 -1.33
C GLU A 72 14.44 -15.28 -0.80
N GLY A 73 13.45 -15.48 -1.68
CA GLY A 73 12.27 -16.30 -1.41
C GLY A 73 10.95 -15.56 -1.65
N THR A 74 9.89 -16.16 -1.14
CA THR A 74 8.52 -15.66 -1.27
C THR A 74 8.20 -14.68 -0.15
N TYR A 75 7.74 -13.49 -0.53
CA TYR A 75 7.28 -12.46 0.38
C TYR A 75 5.78 -12.26 0.19
N LYS A 76 5.10 -11.97 1.29
CA LYS A 76 3.69 -11.60 1.33
C LYS A 76 3.56 -10.09 1.53
N VAL A 77 2.67 -9.45 0.78
CA VAL A 77 2.29 -8.05 0.99
C VAL A 77 0.90 -8.01 1.60
N GLU A 78 0.80 -7.32 2.73
CA GLU A 78 -0.43 -7.14 3.47
C GLU A 78 -0.58 -5.66 3.85
N PHE A 79 -1.82 -5.20 3.86
CA PHE A 79 -2.25 -3.88 4.29
C PHE A 79 -3.23 -4.08 5.43
N SER A 80 -2.99 -3.36 6.52
CA SER A 80 -3.97 -3.20 7.58
C SER A 80 -4.91 -2.07 7.20
N VAL A 81 -6.20 -2.36 7.10
CA VAL A 81 -7.24 -1.40 6.75
C VAL A 81 -8.37 -1.45 7.74
N LYS A 82 -8.99 -0.33 8.03
CA LYS A 82 -10.19 -0.24 8.87
C LYS A 82 -11.22 0.65 8.18
N MET A 83 -12.49 0.26 8.25
CA MET A 83 -13.58 1.04 7.64
C MET A 83 -14.28 1.88 8.70
N ARG A 84 -14.58 3.14 8.39
CA ARG A 84 -15.45 3.94 9.25
C ARG A 84 -16.90 3.45 9.20
N PRO A 85 -17.73 3.74 10.21
CA PRO A 85 -19.16 3.42 10.20
C PRO A 85 -19.92 4.06 9.03
N ASP A 86 -19.46 5.23 8.56
CA ASP A 86 -20.03 5.98 7.45
C ASP A 86 -19.34 5.71 6.10
N ALA A 87 -18.45 4.71 6.03
CA ALA A 87 -17.83 4.31 4.77
C ALA A 87 -18.84 3.60 3.85
N PHE A 88 -18.88 3.98 2.57
CA PHE A 88 -19.75 3.38 1.56
C PHE A 88 -18.97 3.11 0.26
N GLY A 89 -19.64 2.63 -0.80
CA GLY A 89 -19.03 2.48 -2.13
C GLY A 89 -18.22 1.19 -2.37
N TRP A 90 -17.66 0.59 -1.33
CA TRP A 90 -16.85 -0.65 -1.41
C TRP A 90 -17.57 -1.88 -1.96
N ASN A 91 -18.89 -1.93 -1.87
CA ASN A 91 -19.69 -3.02 -2.43
C ASN A 91 -19.68 -3.05 -3.96
N ALA A 92 -19.43 -1.91 -4.60
CA ALA A 92 -19.51 -1.74 -6.05
C ALA A 92 -18.12 -1.60 -6.72
N SER A 93 -17.03 -1.53 -5.95
CA SER A 93 -15.67 -1.50 -6.50
C SER A 93 -14.78 -2.56 -5.87
N PRO A 94 -14.08 -3.35 -6.71
CA PRO A 94 -12.93 -4.08 -6.23
C PRO A 94 -11.74 -3.14 -5.99
N VAL A 95 -10.96 -3.50 -4.98
CA VAL A 95 -9.63 -2.95 -4.76
C VAL A 95 -8.60 -3.88 -5.36
N TYR A 96 -7.57 -3.30 -5.95
CA TYR A 96 -6.47 -4.01 -6.55
C TYR A 96 -5.21 -3.75 -5.75
N PHE A 97 -4.56 -4.83 -5.35
CA PHE A 97 -3.22 -4.82 -4.78
C PHE A 97 -2.23 -5.12 -5.88
N MET A 98 -1.10 -4.43 -5.88
CA MET A 98 -0.07 -4.64 -6.89
C MET A 98 1.27 -4.95 -6.25
N THR A 99 2.04 -5.76 -6.96
CA THR A 99 3.48 -5.90 -6.74
C THR A 99 4.21 -5.87 -8.08
N LYS A 100 5.39 -5.25 -8.10
CA LYS A 100 6.32 -5.27 -9.23
C LYS A 100 7.73 -5.47 -8.69
N VAL A 101 8.43 -6.44 -9.26
CA VAL A 101 9.76 -6.86 -8.83
C VAL A 101 10.76 -6.46 -9.92
N GLY A 102 11.67 -5.55 -9.58
CA GLY A 102 12.68 -5.02 -10.51
C GLY A 102 12.13 -4.17 -11.65
N ARG A 103 13.04 -3.58 -12.41
CA ARG A 103 12.68 -2.65 -13.51
C ARG A 103 11.98 -3.38 -14.66
N ALA A 104 12.49 -4.54 -15.06
CA ALA A 104 11.99 -5.35 -16.16
C ALA A 104 10.74 -6.17 -15.81
N GLY A 105 10.42 -6.33 -14.53
CA GLY A 105 9.23 -7.07 -14.09
C GLY A 105 7.92 -6.37 -14.47
N GLY A 106 6.91 -7.19 -14.80
CA GLY A 106 5.52 -6.75 -14.92
C GLY A 106 4.86 -6.55 -13.56
N TYR A 107 3.80 -5.76 -13.53
CA TYR A 107 2.93 -5.68 -12.36
C TYR A 107 2.10 -6.95 -12.23
N ARG A 108 2.11 -7.54 -11.04
CA ARG A 108 1.18 -8.59 -10.61
C ARG A 108 0.06 -7.92 -9.82
N TRP A 109 -1.18 -8.19 -10.21
CA TRP A 109 -2.36 -7.60 -9.61
C TRP A 109 -3.17 -8.65 -8.86
N PHE A 110 -3.64 -8.31 -7.67
CA PHE A 110 -4.51 -9.13 -6.83
C PHE A 110 -5.78 -8.36 -6.54
N LYS A 111 -6.91 -8.88 -7.05
CA LYS A 111 -8.23 -8.30 -6.82
C LYS A 111 -8.76 -8.74 -5.46
N CYS A 112 -9.20 -7.79 -4.65
CA CYS A 112 -9.77 -8.02 -3.34
C CYS A 112 -11.05 -7.20 -3.18
N SER A 113 -12.10 -7.82 -2.64
CA SER A 113 -13.30 -7.09 -2.25
C SER A 113 -13.15 -6.59 -0.82
N LEU A 114 -13.44 -5.31 -0.57
CA LEU A 114 -13.58 -4.77 0.78
C LEU A 114 -15.07 -4.64 1.18
N ALA A 115 -15.98 -5.18 0.37
CA ALA A 115 -17.40 -5.24 0.64
C ALA A 115 -17.71 -6.04 1.91
N GLY A 116 -18.61 -5.55 2.74
CA GLY A 116 -19.10 -6.27 3.93
C GLY A 116 -18.07 -6.46 5.05
N GLN A 117 -16.89 -5.83 4.97
CA GLN A 117 -15.93 -5.83 6.07
C GLN A 117 -16.52 -5.11 7.29
N SER A 118 -16.19 -5.59 8.50
CA SER A 118 -16.69 -5.00 9.73
C SER A 118 -16.21 -3.55 9.87
N VAL A 119 -17.13 -2.64 10.22
CA VAL A 119 -16.81 -1.26 10.55
C VAL A 119 -16.05 -1.19 11.88
N ASP A 120 -15.18 -0.19 12.03
CA ASP A 120 -14.32 0.07 13.19
C ASP A 120 -13.40 -1.11 13.61
N LYS A 121 -13.28 -2.13 12.77
CA LYS A 121 -12.38 -3.25 12.97
C LYS A 121 -11.27 -3.23 11.93
N GLU A 122 -10.05 -3.41 12.41
CA GLU A 122 -8.89 -3.59 11.54
C GLU A 122 -8.95 -4.97 10.86
N VAL A 123 -8.70 -4.97 9.55
CA VAL A 123 -8.69 -6.15 8.68
C VAL A 123 -7.40 -6.13 7.88
N VAL A 124 -6.76 -7.29 7.78
CA VAL A 124 -5.54 -7.47 6.99
C VAL A 124 -5.92 -7.96 5.60
N VAL A 125 -5.45 -7.28 4.55
CA VAL A 125 -5.78 -7.59 3.16
C VAL A 125 -4.59 -7.35 2.21
N PRO A 126 -4.49 -8.07 1.09
CA PRO A 126 -5.26 -9.26 0.75
C PRO A 126 -4.58 -10.51 1.34
N ASP A 127 -5.33 -11.60 1.50
CA ASP A 127 -4.83 -12.81 2.15
C ASP A 127 -3.70 -13.54 1.39
N ASN A 128 -3.51 -13.26 0.10
CA ASN A 128 -2.64 -14.04 -0.78
C ASN A 128 -1.86 -13.23 -1.82
N CYS A 129 -1.61 -11.93 -1.59
CA CYS A 129 -0.71 -11.15 -2.45
C CYS A 129 0.75 -11.51 -2.13
N VAL A 130 1.36 -12.31 -3.01
CA VAL A 130 2.73 -12.79 -2.86
C VAL A 130 3.59 -12.46 -4.08
N PHE A 131 4.87 -12.26 -3.84
CA PHE A 131 5.89 -12.09 -4.87
C PHE A 131 7.17 -12.81 -4.47
N GLU A 132 8.02 -13.08 -5.44
CA GLU A 132 9.29 -13.78 -5.23
C GLU A 132 10.45 -12.85 -5.53
N ILE A 133 11.49 -12.92 -4.70
CA ILE A 133 12.79 -12.32 -4.95
C ILE A 133 13.78 -13.44 -5.26
N ASN A 134 14.37 -13.37 -6.45
CA ASN A 134 15.45 -14.25 -6.91
C ASN A 134 16.59 -13.40 -7.46
N ARG A 135 17.77 -13.43 -6.82
CA ARG A 135 18.90 -12.54 -7.19
C ARG A 135 19.54 -12.90 -8.51
N SER A 136 19.40 -14.14 -8.98
CA SER A 136 19.89 -14.50 -10.32
C SER A 136 19.17 -13.75 -11.44
N GLN A 137 17.99 -13.19 -11.15
CA GLN A 137 17.12 -12.50 -12.11
C GLN A 137 16.98 -11.00 -11.83
N THR A 138 17.64 -10.46 -10.79
CA THR A 138 17.46 -9.09 -10.32
C THR A 138 18.78 -8.42 -9.95
N SER A 139 18.95 -7.16 -10.30
CA SER A 139 20.13 -6.34 -9.99
C SER A 139 20.05 -5.71 -8.59
N GLN A 140 21.18 -5.20 -8.08
CA GLN A 140 21.20 -4.50 -6.78
C GLN A 140 20.49 -3.13 -6.82
N GLU A 141 20.37 -2.54 -8.00
CA GLU A 141 19.66 -1.28 -8.25
C GLU A 141 18.14 -1.47 -8.43
N ASP A 142 17.68 -2.73 -8.45
CA ASP A 142 16.26 -3.01 -8.58
C ASP A 142 15.50 -2.66 -7.30
N VAL A 143 14.21 -2.43 -7.49
CA VAL A 143 13.26 -2.11 -6.43
C VAL A 143 12.07 -3.05 -6.48
N VAL A 144 11.49 -3.32 -5.32
CA VAL A 144 10.16 -3.90 -5.20
C VAL A 144 9.18 -2.76 -5.00
N ILE A 145 8.21 -2.64 -5.91
CA ILE A 145 7.10 -1.72 -5.77
C ILE A 145 5.87 -2.52 -5.35
N PHE A 146 5.13 -2.03 -4.37
CA PHE A 146 3.82 -2.58 -4.04
C PHE A 146 2.85 -1.45 -3.70
N GLY A 147 1.56 -1.76 -3.75
CA GLY A 147 0.53 -0.75 -3.54
C GLY A 147 -0.88 -1.30 -3.56
N ILE A 148 -1.82 -0.40 -3.33
CA ILE A 148 -3.26 -0.62 -3.30
C ILE A 148 -3.90 0.51 -4.12
N CYS A 149 -4.82 0.16 -5.02
CA CYS A 149 -5.60 1.12 -5.80
C CYS A 149 -7.02 0.64 -6.09
N ASN A 150 -7.92 1.55 -6.46
CA ASN A 150 -9.23 1.19 -7.01
C ASN A 150 -9.22 1.21 -8.54
N GLY A 151 -9.97 0.29 -9.16
CA GLY A 151 -10.18 0.33 -10.61
C GLY A 151 -11.08 1.51 -10.96
N SER A 152 -10.64 2.34 -11.91
CA SER A 152 -11.27 3.59 -12.36
C SER A 152 -12.80 3.55 -12.43
N SER A 153 -13.45 3.88 -11.32
CA SER A 153 -14.88 4.16 -11.20
C SER A 153 -15.05 4.98 -9.95
N PHE A 154 -15.80 6.08 -10.04
CA PHE A 154 -15.92 7.08 -8.99
C PHE A 154 -16.52 6.51 -7.71
N ILE A 155 -15.70 6.13 -6.73
CA ILE A 155 -16.18 5.49 -5.52
C ILE A 155 -15.46 6.03 -4.28
N THR A 156 -16.26 6.64 -3.42
CA THR A 156 -15.94 7.24 -2.12
C THR A 156 -15.45 6.20 -1.12
N TYR A 157 -14.37 6.48 -0.38
CA TYR A 157 -13.75 5.53 0.54
C TYR A 157 -13.29 6.19 1.83
N THR A 158 -13.30 5.46 2.95
CA THR A 158 -12.57 5.88 4.15
C THR A 158 -11.84 4.76 4.85
N PHE A 159 -10.55 5.00 5.12
CA PHE A 159 -9.61 4.11 5.80
C PHE A 159 -9.02 4.78 7.04
N PHE A 160 -8.43 3.98 7.95
CA PHE A 160 -7.51 4.44 9.00
C PHE A 160 -6.12 3.91 8.68
#